data_AF-A0A7X0D4Q0-F1
#
_entry.id   AF-A0A7X0D4Q0-F1
#
_cell.length_a   1.000
_cell.length_b   1.000
_cell.length_c   1.000
_cell.angle_alpha   90.00
_cell.angle_beta   90.00
_cell.angle_gamma   90.00
#
_symmetry.space_group_name_H-M   'P 1'
#
loop_
_entity.id
_entity.type
_entity.pdbx_description
1 polymer ?
#
loop_
_entity_poly.entity_id
_entity_poly.type
_entity_poly.pdbx_seq_one_letter_code
_entity_poly.pdbx_strand_id
1 'polypeptide(L)'
;MSASATWVTRSGITTLTRGRVRITYDRYAAESRCWSVYFDGRPAAERVGMDSAHWALLINGVPTMIEAVDLLNAAKGDQNARRRLKSQSADRRR
;
A
#
# COMPACT_ATOMS: atom_id res chain seq x y z
N MET A 1 8.86 13.08 9.42
CA MET A 1 9.54 11.78 9.19
C MET A 1 8.60 10.89 8.39
N SER A 2 8.99 10.43 7.19
CA SER A 2 8.17 9.47 6.41
C SER A 2 8.42 8.08 6.97
N ALA A 3 7.37 7.41 7.44
CA ALA A 3 7.48 6.05 7.99
C ALA A 3 7.91 5.06 6.91
N SER A 4 8.74 4.09 7.28
CA SER A 4 9.14 3.01 6.38
C SER A 4 7.98 2.07 6.11
N ALA A 5 7.83 1.64 4.86
CA ALA A 5 6.84 0.63 4.51
C ALA A 5 7.27 -0.74 5.06
N THR A 6 6.34 -1.44 5.70
CA THR A 6 6.50 -2.84 6.11
C THR A 6 5.37 -3.67 5.51
N TRP A 7 5.61 -4.95 5.30
CA TRP A 7 4.59 -5.86 4.78
C TRP A 7 4.74 -7.23 5.41
N VAL A 8 3.60 -7.85 5.70
CA VAL A 8 3.51 -9.19 6.28
C VAL A 8 2.54 -9.99 5.44
N THR A 9 2.95 -11.19 5.03
CA THR A 9 2.07 -12.14 4.36
C THR A 9 1.79 -13.29 5.33
N ARG A 10 0.53 -13.48 5.71
CA ARG A 10 0.08 -14.59 6.58
C ARG A 10 -1.21 -15.18 6.02
N SER A 11 -1.25 -16.50 5.90
CA SER A 11 -2.42 -17.23 5.39
C SER A 11 -2.95 -16.71 4.05
N GLY A 12 -2.05 -16.30 3.14
CA GLY A 12 -2.41 -15.75 1.83
C GLY A 12 -2.88 -14.29 1.83
N ILE A 13 -2.87 -13.62 2.98
CA ILE A 13 -3.20 -12.20 3.12
C ILE A 13 -1.90 -11.42 3.25
N THR A 14 -1.64 -10.50 2.31
CA THR A 14 -0.56 -9.53 2.43
C THR A 14 -1.12 -8.24 3.01
N THR A 15 -0.59 -7.83 4.16
CA THR A 15 -0.86 -6.52 4.76
C THR A 15 0.37 -5.65 4.61
N LEU A 16 0.25 -4.52 3.90
CA LEU A 16 1.28 -3.49 3.84
C LEU A 16 0.90 -2.37 4.81
N THR A 17 1.86 -1.87 5.58
CA THR A 17 1.68 -0.69 6.44
C THR A 17 2.76 0.34 6.16
N ARG A 18 2.39 1.62 6.11
CA ARG A 18 3.31 2.74 6.01
C ARG A 18 2.73 3.94 6.76
N GLY A 19 3.30 4.22 7.93
CA GLY A 19 2.78 5.26 8.81
C GLY A 19 1.33 4.95 9.20
N ARG A 20 0.41 5.81 8.80
CA ARG A 20 -1.04 5.68 9.07
C ARG A 20 -1.79 4.85 8.04
N VAL A 21 -1.15 4.55 6.91
CA VAL A 21 -1.74 3.76 5.82
C VAL A 21 -1.58 2.27 6.09
N ARG A 22 -2.64 1.52 5.86
CA ARG A 22 -2.63 0.05 5.79
C ARG A 22 -3.36 -0.39 4.52
N ILE A 23 -2.79 -1.33 3.78
CA ILE A 23 -3.39 -1.94 2.60
C ILE A 23 -3.47 -3.44 2.83
N THR A 24 -4.64 -4.04 2.60
CA THR A 24 -4.82 -5.50 2.66
C THR A 24 -5.07 -6.06 1.27
N TYR A 25 -4.33 -7.11 0.93
CA TYR A 25 -4.43 -7.83 -0.34
C TYR A 25 -4.44 -9.34 -0.08
N ASP A 26 -5.62 -9.95 -0.16
CA ASP A 26 -5.84 -11.37 0.04
C ASP A 26 -6.13 -12.12 -1.28
N ARG A 27 -6.55 -13.39 -1.17
CA ARG A 27 -6.91 -14.20 -2.35
C ARG A 27 -8.06 -13.57 -3.15
N TYR A 28 -9.08 -13.05 -2.47
CA TYR A 28 -10.22 -12.41 -3.12
C TYR A 28 -9.78 -11.15 -3.88
N ALA A 29 -8.91 -10.35 -3.26
CA ALA A 29 -8.30 -9.17 -3.86
C ALA A 29 -7.51 -9.51 -5.14
N ALA A 30 -6.82 -10.65 -5.16
CA ALA A 30 -6.13 -11.15 -6.35
C ALA A 30 -7.09 -11.54 -7.48
N GLU A 31 -8.11 -12.32 -7.17
CA GLU A 31 -9.12 -12.79 -8.14
C GLU A 31 -9.91 -11.62 -8.74
N SER A 32 -10.30 -10.66 -7.90
CA SER A 32 -11.13 -9.52 -8.30
C SER A 32 -10.35 -8.26 -8.67
N ARG A 33 -9.00 -8.32 -8.63
CA ARG A 33 -8.09 -7.17 -8.84
C ARG A 33 -8.53 -5.93 -8.05
N CYS A 34 -8.77 -6.11 -6.76
CA CYS A 34 -9.24 -5.03 -5.88
C CYS A 34 -8.31 -4.83 -4.68
N TRP A 35 -8.46 -3.71 -3.98
CA TRP A 35 -7.69 -3.36 -2.79
C TRP A 35 -8.61 -2.81 -1.71
N SER A 36 -8.24 -3.07 -0.45
CA SER A 36 -8.80 -2.34 0.69
C SER A 36 -7.69 -1.51 1.34
N VAL A 37 -7.97 -0.21 1.48
CA VAL A 37 -7.07 0.81 2.00
C VAL A 37 -7.68 1.36 3.29
N TYR A 38 -6.87 1.42 4.33
CA TYR A 38 -7.23 1.96 5.63
C TYR A 38 -6.29 3.10 5.98
N PHE A 39 -6.83 4.14 6.61
CA PHE A 39 -6.08 5.26 7.15
C PHE A 39 -6.44 5.44 8.62
N ASP A 40 -5.44 5.50 9.51
CA ASP A 40 -5.65 5.54 10.97
C ASP A 40 -6.60 4.44 11.47
N GLY A 41 -6.53 3.26 10.84
CA GLY A 41 -7.35 2.09 11.16
C GLY A 41 -8.79 2.13 10.63
N ARG A 42 -9.23 3.22 9.98
CA ARG A 42 -10.56 3.35 9.38
C ARG A 42 -10.53 3.03 7.89
N PRO A 43 -11.59 2.43 7.32
CA PRO A 43 -11.64 2.18 5.88
C PRO A 43 -11.68 3.50 5.12
N ALA A 44 -10.72 3.70 4.22
CA ALA A 44 -10.67 4.81 3.27
C ALA A 44 -11.22 4.40 1.90
N ALA A 45 -11.01 3.14 1.51
CA ALA A 45 -11.66 2.50 0.37
C ALA A 45 -11.63 0.97 0.59
N GLU A 46 -12.70 0.27 0.24
CA GLU A 46 -12.81 -1.17 0.47
C GLU A 46 -13.20 -1.91 -0.81
N ARG A 47 -12.42 -2.93 -1.16
CA ARG A 47 -12.65 -3.80 -2.33
C ARG A 47 -12.85 -3.00 -3.62
N VAL A 48 -12.07 -1.93 -3.78
CA VAL A 48 -12.14 -1.07 -4.96
C VAL A 48 -11.06 -1.40 -5.98
N GLY A 49 -11.28 -1.00 -7.23
CA GLY A 49 -10.27 -1.08 -8.28
C GLY A 49 -9.07 -0.18 -8.02
N MET A 50 -8.03 -0.36 -8.84
CA MET A 50 -6.73 0.31 -8.69
C MET A 50 -6.86 1.83 -8.65
N ASP A 51 -7.63 2.43 -9.55
CA ASP A 51 -7.77 3.90 -9.63
C ASP A 51 -8.40 4.49 -8.37
N SER A 52 -9.48 3.90 -7.87
CA SER A 52 -10.11 4.33 -6.63
C SER A 52 -9.19 4.14 -5.41
N ALA A 53 -8.40 3.07 -5.39
CA ALA A 53 -7.41 2.85 -4.34
C ALA A 53 -6.28 3.89 -4.39
N HIS A 54 -5.81 4.28 -5.59
CA HIS A 54 -4.85 5.38 -5.75
C HIS A 54 -5.41 6.70 -5.22
N TRP A 55 -6.64 7.05 -5.61
CA TRP A 55 -7.30 8.28 -5.15
C TRP A 55 -7.45 8.28 -3.63
N ALA A 56 -7.85 7.17 -3.03
CA ALA A 56 -7.94 7.03 -1.58
C ALA A 56 -6.58 7.27 -0.91
N LEU A 57 -5.49 6.72 -1.46
CA LEU A 57 -4.14 6.94 -0.91
C LEU A 57 -3.72 8.41 -0.98
N LEU A 58 -3.94 9.08 -2.13
CA LEU A 58 -3.56 10.47 -2.33
C LEU A 58 -4.31 11.42 -1.39
N ILE A 59 -5.63 11.26 -1.27
CA ILE A 59 -6.47 12.10 -0.39
C ILE A 59 -6.10 11.89 1.09
N ASN A 60 -5.62 10.68 1.43
CA ASN A 60 -5.21 10.33 2.80
C ASN A 60 -3.69 10.48 3.03
N GLY A 61 -3.03 11.38 2.30
CA GLY A 61 -1.68 11.85 2.65
C GLY A 61 -0.52 11.06 2.06
N VAL A 62 -0.74 10.17 1.09
CA VAL A 62 0.34 9.67 0.23
C VAL A 62 0.72 10.77 -0.77
N PRO A 63 1.98 11.23 -0.80
CA PRO A 63 2.34 12.50 -1.44
C PRO A 63 2.39 12.46 -2.97
N THR A 64 2.52 11.28 -3.58
CA THR A 64 2.69 11.17 -5.04
C THR A 64 1.96 9.95 -5.60
N MET A 65 1.53 10.07 -6.86
CA MET A 65 0.92 8.95 -7.59
C MET A 65 1.89 7.77 -7.71
N ILE A 66 3.18 8.04 -7.94
CA ILE A 66 4.22 7.01 -8.03
C ILE A 66 4.30 6.22 -6.73
N GLU A 67 4.28 6.90 -5.59
CA GLU A 67 4.28 6.25 -4.28
C GLU A 67 3.01 5.43 -4.05
N ALA A 68 1.83 5.95 -4.44
CA ALA A 68 0.57 5.23 -4.32
C ALA A 68 0.57 3.93 -5.15
N VAL A 69 1.04 4.00 -6.40
CA VAL A 69 1.21 2.84 -7.29
C VAL A 69 2.16 1.81 -6.68
N ASP A 70 3.30 2.26 -6.14
CA ASP A 70 4.27 1.37 -5.51
C ASP A 70 3.70 0.70 -4.26
N LEU A 71 2.90 1.39 -3.45
CA LEU A 71 2.24 0.81 -2.28
C LEU A 71 1.25 -0.29 -2.67
N LEU A 72 0.40 -0.07 -3.67
CA LEU A 72 -0.57 -1.07 -4.13
C LEU A 72 0.13 -2.28 -4.78
N ASN A 73 1.16 -2.04 -5.60
CA ASN A 73 1.93 -3.10 -6.24
C ASN A 73 2.74 -3.92 -5.22
N ALA A 74 3.32 -3.27 -4.21
CA ALA A 74 4.04 -3.94 -3.14
C ALA A 74 3.11 -4.83 -2.29
N ALA A 75 1.87 -4.38 -2.04
CA ALA A 75 0.84 -5.18 -1.37
C ALA A 75 0.46 -6.42 -2.19
N LYS A 76 0.37 -6.31 -3.52
CA LYS A 76 0.15 -7.44 -4.44
C LYS A 76 1.34 -8.41 -4.52
N GLY A 77 2.54 -8.00 -4.09
CA GLY A 77 3.74 -8.85 -4.10
C GLY A 77 4.81 -8.45 -5.10
N ASP A 78 4.68 -7.31 -5.77
CA ASP A 78 5.70 -6.81 -6.70
C ASP A 78 7.01 -6.49 -5.97
N GLN A 79 8.07 -7.23 -6.32
CA GLN A 79 9.38 -7.12 -5.68
C GLN A 79 10.12 -5.83 -6.04
N ASN A 80 9.88 -5.27 -7.23
CA ASN A 80 10.50 -4.02 -7.66
C ASN A 80 9.88 -2.83 -6.92
N ALA A 81 8.55 -2.82 -6.75
CA ALA A 81 7.86 -1.83 -5.93
C ALA A 81 8.32 -1.89 -4.46
N ARG A 82 8.42 -3.09 -3.89
CA ARG A 82 8.97 -3.30 -2.54
C ARG A 82 10.40 -2.78 -2.40
N ARG A 83 11.26 -2.99 -3.41
CA ARG A 83 12.63 -2.48 -3.43
C ARG A 83 12.65 -0.95 -3.45
N ARG A 84 11.87 -0.30 -4.33
CA ARG A 84 11.77 1.16 -4.41
C ARG A 84 11.31 1.80 -3.10
N LEU A 85 10.27 1.24 -2.46
CA LEU A 85 9.77 1.74 -1.17
C LEU A 85 10.81 1.61 -0.03
N LYS A 86 11.63 0.55 -0.05
CA LYS A 86 12.75 0.40 0.89
C LYS A 86 13.82 1.47 0.65
N SER A 87 14.21 1.71 -0.59
CA SER A 87 15.22 2.73 -0.92
C SER A 87 14.77 4.15 -0.54
N GLN A 88 13.51 4.51 -0.81
CA GLN A 88 12.94 5.80 -0.40
C GLN A 88 13.02 6.04 1.12
N SER A 89 12.91 4.96 1.91
CA SER A 89 13.02 5.03 3.36
C SER A 89 14.47 5.23 3.84
N ALA A 90 15.44 4.74 3.08
CA ALA A 90 16.87 4.87 3.39
C ALA A 90 17.40 6.26 3.03
N ASP A 91 17.00 6.80 1.87
CA ASP A 91 17.45 8.12 1.41
C ASP A 91 16.92 9.26 2.28
N ARG A 92 15.72 9.13 2.84
CA ARG A 92 15.15 10.13 3.77
C ARG A 92 15.68 10.08 5.20
N ARG A 93 16.57 9.12 5.52
CA ARG A 93 17.24 9.01 6.83
C ARG A 93 18.68 9.54 6.83
N ARG A 94 19.24 9.83 5.65
CA ARG A 94 20.51 10.55 5.49
C ARG A 94 20.25 12.05 5.51
#